data_AF-A0A9E0IIH6-F1
#
_entry.id   AF-A0A9E0IIH6-F1
#
_cell.length_a   1.000
_cell.length_b   1.000
_cell.length_c   1.000
_cell.angle_alpha   90.00
_cell.angle_beta   90.00
_cell.angle_gamma   90.00
#
_symmetry.space_group_name_H-M   'P 1'
#
loop_
_entity.id
_entity.type
_entity.pdbx_description
1 polymer ?
#
loop_
_entity_poly.entity_id
_entity_poly.type
_entity_poly.pdbx_seq_one_letter_code
_entity_poly.pdbx_strand_id
1 'polypeptide(L)' 'MSPRKPPPWTRPSPARAAGPRQKMTPDQVARARARAEAAGRRYPNLVDNMAILAEDKGAPDGPGRRPRST' A
#
# COMPACT_ATOMS: atom_id res chain seq x y z
N MET A 1 -29.27 -22.86 -23.76
CA MET A 1 -29.50 -21.95 -22.63
C MET A 1 -28.15 -21.66 -21.97
N SER A 2 -27.63 -20.44 -22.01
CA SER A 2 -26.34 -20.12 -21.38
C SER A 2 -26.46 -20.12 -19.85
N PRO A 3 -25.48 -20.65 -19.10
CA PRO A 3 -25.54 -20.66 -17.64
C PRO A 3 -25.47 -19.22 -17.09
N ARG A 4 -26.35 -18.91 -16.14
CA ARG A 4 -26.35 -17.62 -15.44
C ARG A 4 -25.16 -17.56 -14.48
N LYS A 5 -24.46 -16.42 -14.47
CA LYS A 5 -23.39 -16.17 -13.48
C LYS A 5 -23.98 -16.21 -12.07
N PRO A 6 -23.29 -16.81 -11.09
CA PRO A 6 -23.77 -16.85 -9.72
C PRO A 6 -23.87 -15.43 -9.15
N PRO A 7 -24.84 -15.18 -8.25
CA PRO A 7 -25.05 -13.87 -7.69
C PRO A 7 -23.84 -13.42 -6.83
N PRO A 8 -23.65 -12.11 -6.65
CA PRO A 8 -22.46 -11.56 -6.01
C PRO A 8 -22.28 -12.02 -4.56
N TRP A 9 -23.35 -12.32 -3.81
CA TRP A 9 -23.28 -12.78 -2.41
C TRP A 9 -22.83 -14.24 -2.24
N THR A 10 -22.87 -15.04 -3.30
CA THR A 10 -22.28 -16.41 -3.30
C THR A 10 -20.77 -16.41 -3.55
N ARG A 11 -20.18 -15.26 -3.87
CA ARG A 11 -18.74 -15.17 -4.12
C ARG A 11 -17.97 -15.24 -2.80
N PRO A 12 -16.82 -15.93 -2.76
CA PRO A 12 -15.97 -15.90 -1.57
C PRO A 12 -15.51 -14.48 -1.26
N SER A 13 -15.34 -14.17 0.03
CA SER A 13 -14.82 -12.87 0.44
C SER A 13 -13.44 -12.63 -0.19
N PRO A 14 -13.22 -11.51 -0.89
CA PRO A 14 -11.92 -11.18 -1.48
C PRO A 14 -10.82 -11.05 -0.42
N ALA A 15 -11.18 -10.83 0.85
CA ALA A 15 -10.21 -10.83 1.95
C ALA A 15 -9.50 -12.18 2.12
N ARG A 16 -10.14 -13.30 1.78
CA ARG A 16 -9.48 -14.62 1.76
C ARG A 16 -8.56 -14.77 0.53
N ALA A 17 -8.84 -14.06 -0.56
CA ALA A 17 -8.04 -14.11 -1.79
C ALA A 17 -6.84 -13.14 -1.77
N ALA A 18 -6.91 -12.05 -0.99
CA ALA A 18 -5.89 -11.00 -0.93
C ALA A 18 -4.71 -11.31 0.02
N GLY A 19 -4.73 -12.45 0.73
CA GLY A 19 -3.66 -12.85 1.65
C GLY A 19 -3.62 -12.05 2.96
N PRO A 20 -2.58 -12.25 3.78
CA PRO A 20 -2.39 -11.53 5.03
C PRO A 20 -2.32 -10.02 4.81
N ARG A 21 -2.91 -9.24 5.73
CA ARG A 21 -2.80 -7.78 5.72
C ARG A 21 -1.31 -7.39 5.75
N GLN A 22 -0.85 -6.72 4.71
CA GLN A 22 0.52 -6.23 4.62
C GLN A 22 0.76 -5.24 5.77
N LYS A 23 1.62 -5.61 6.71
CA LYS A 23 2.06 -4.73 7.79
C LYS A 23 3.25 -3.92 7.31
N MET A 24 3.38 -2.69 7.79
CA MET A 24 4.57 -1.89 7.56
C MET A 24 5.76 -2.49 8.30
N THR A 25 6.94 -2.42 7.69
CA THR A 25 8.20 -2.74 8.37
C THR A 25 8.52 -1.65 9.42
N PRO A 26 9.36 -1.95 10.43
CA PRO A 26 9.78 -0.93 11.41
C PRO A 26 10.41 0.32 10.77
N ASP A 27 11.17 0.14 9.69
CA ASP A 27 11.80 1.25 8.96
C ASP A 27 10.77 2.13 8.26
N GLN A 28 9.74 1.53 7.66
CA GLN A 28 8.63 2.26 7.04
C GLN A 28 7.86 3.06 8.10
N VAL A 29 7.67 2.51 9.30
CA VAL A 29 7.04 3.21 10.42
C VAL A 29 7.87 4.42 10.87
N ALA A 30 9.19 4.29 10.96
CA ALA A 30 10.07 5.39 11.34
C ALA A 30 10.02 6.53 10.31
N ARG A 31 10.03 6.21 9.00
CA ARG A 31 9.91 7.19 7.91
C ARG A 31 8.55 7.89 7.93
N ALA A 32 7.47 7.16 8.18
CA ALA A 32 6.13 7.74 8.28
C ALA A 32 6.00 8.67 9.49
N ARG A 33 6.58 8.30 10.63
CA ARG A 33 6.62 9.17 11.83
C ARG A 33 7.39 10.46 11.56
N ALA A 34 8.58 10.38 10.97
CA ALA A 34 9.39 11.56 10.65
C ALA A 34 8.65 12.52 9.70
N ARG A 35 7.95 11.98 8.71
CA ARG A 35 7.11 12.77 7.78
C ARG A 35 5.96 13.46 8.51
N ALA A 36 5.28 12.75 9.40
CA ALA A 36 4.17 13.30 10.19
C ALA A 36 4.66 14.44 11.10
N GLU A 37 5.81 14.27 11.77
CA GLU A 37 6.44 15.30 12.61
C GLU A 37 6.82 16.53 11.79
N ALA A 38 7.46 16.36 10.62
CA ALA A 38 7.79 17.45 9.72
C ALA A 38 6.56 18.22 9.21
N ALA A 39 5.43 17.53 9.06
CA ALA A 39 4.16 18.12 8.66
C ALA A 39 3.33 18.65 9.85
N GLY A 40 3.79 18.50 11.10
CA GLY A 40 3.04 18.86 12.30
C GLY A 40 1.77 18.03 12.52
N ARG A 41 1.67 16.84 11.92
CA ARG A 41 0.51 15.95 12.03
C ARG A 41 0.73 14.92 13.13
N ARG A 42 -0.31 14.60 13.89
CA ARG A 42 -0.24 13.53 14.89
C ARG A 42 0.00 12.17 14.22
N TYR A 43 0.88 11.37 14.80
CA TYR A 43 1.12 9.98 14.45
C TYR A 43 0.48 9.04 15.50
N PRO A 44 -0.04 7.86 15.13
CA PRO A 44 -0.15 7.27 13.79
C PRO A 44 -1.27 7.88 12.95
N ASN A 45 -1.02 8.04 11.63
CA ASN A 45 -2.02 8.53 10.69
C ASN A 45 -1.97 7.77 9.34
N LEU A 46 -3.08 7.80 8.60
CA LEU A 46 -3.17 7.07 7.33
C LEU A 46 -2.39 7.74 6.19
N VAL A 47 -2.36 9.07 6.14
CA VAL A 47 -1.81 9.80 4.99
C VAL A 47 -0.32 9.54 4.84
N ASP A 48 0.44 9.66 5.93
CA ASP A 48 1.88 9.47 5.92
C ASP A 48 2.25 7.98 5.81
N ASN A 49 1.45 7.08 6.41
CA ASN A 49 1.59 5.64 6.20
C ASN A 49 1.40 5.26 4.73
N MET A 50 0.38 5.81 4.07
CA MET A 50 0.11 5.55 2.65
C MET A 50 1.16 6.19 1.73
N ALA A 51 1.69 7.37 2.09
CA ALA A 51 2.77 7.99 1.35
C ALA A 51 4.02 7.09 1.31
N ILE A 52 4.43 6.57 2.47
CA ILE A 52 5.57 5.65 2.56
C ILE A 52 5.29 4.33 1.82
N LEU A 53 4.09 3.77 1.95
CA LEU A 53 3.71 2.55 1.21
C LEU A 53 3.65 2.76 -0.30
N ALA A 54 3.25 3.96 -0.77
CA ALA A 54 3.24 4.31 -2.18
C ALA A 54 4.65 4.53 -2.73
N GLU A 55 5.55 5.14 -1.95
CA GLU A 55 6.98 5.25 -2.27
C GLU A 55 7.63 3.87 -2.40
N ASP A 56 7.27 2.94 -1.51
CA ASP A 56 7.74 1.55 -1.50
C ASP A 56 7.20 0.75 -2.70
N LYS A 57 5.90 0.87 -3.01
CA LYS A 57 5.30 0.25 -4.21
C LYS A 57 5.79 0.86 -5.53
N GLY A 58 6.21 2.12 -5.50
CA GLY A 58 6.77 2.85 -6.64
C GLY A 58 8.29 2.72 -6.77
N ALA A 59 8.96 2.09 -5.80
CA ALA A 59 10.35 1.71 -5.90
C ALA A 59 10.45 0.51 -6.86
N PRO A 60 11.04 0.66 -8.06
CA PRO A 60 11.29 -0.50 -8.90
C PRO A 60 12.26 -1.41 -8.15
N ASP A 61 11.91 -2.69 -8.03
CA ASP A 61 12.82 -3.73 -7.55
C ASP A 61 14.18 -3.64 -8.27
N GLY A 62 15.27 -3.38 -7.53
CA GLY A 62 16.64 -3.53 -8.02
C GLY A 62 17.18 -2.42 -8.97
N PRO A 63 18.50 -2.41 -9.24
CA PRO A 63 19.25 -1.23 -9.67
C PRO A 63 18.96 -0.90 -11.15
N GLY A 64 18.06 0.04 -11.41
CA GLY A 64 17.76 0.35 -12.81
C GLY A 64 16.89 1.56 -13.11
N ARG A 65 16.60 2.45 -12.15
CA ARG A 65 15.84 3.67 -12.49
C ARG A 65 16.78 4.77 -12.98
N ARG A 66 16.93 4.89 -14.30
CA ARG A 66 17.60 6.05 -14.93
C ARG A 66 16.88 7.35 -14.54
N PRO A 67 17.61 8.43 -14.23
CA PRO A 67 16.98 9.71 -13.90
C PRO A 67 16.18 10.21 -15.11
N ARG A 68 15.02 10.81 -14.86
CA ARG A 68 14.33 11.59 -15.89
C ARG A 68 15.21 12.80 -16.20
N SER A 69 15.82 12.80 -17.38
CA SER A 69 16.50 13.95 -17.95
C SER A 69 15.49 15.09 -18.08
N THR A 70 15.81 16.20 -17.42
CA THR A 70 15.19 17.52 -17.62
C THR A 70 15.53 18.04 -19.01
#